data_AF-F4KZ63-F1
#
_entry.id   AF-F4KZ63-F1
#
_cell.length_a   1.000
_cell.length_b   1.000
_cell.length_c   1.000
_cell.angle_alpha   90.00
_cell.angle_beta   90.00
_cell.angle_gamma   90.00
#
_symmetry.space_group_name_H-M   'P 1'
#
loop_
_entity.id
_entity.type
_entity.pdbx_description
1 polymer ?
#
loop_
_entity_poly.entity_id
_entity_poly.type
_entity_poly.pdbx_seq_one_letter_code
_entity_poly.pdbx_strand_id
1 'polypeptide(L)'
;MNKIALYILIFLIVIYLLIMSQKIIDLRAVLPVHANQKRVFPKRKLAQIDTIIVHHTAGPTTQTVRQIAQYHIGSSSHVCQGGCPGILYHYMINRAGKIYWVNSLENVVYHATPMNTRGIGICLIGNFDKIEPNQVQLDALDYLIKKTRKDFSQPLRVIGHHDACGGCKTCPGANLYPILSKYNAQA
;
A
#
# COMPACT_ATOMS: atom_id res chain seq x y z
N MET A 1 30.93 21.45 24.89
CA MET A 1 30.69 21.51 23.43
C MET A 1 30.43 22.97 23.05
N ASN A 2 31.16 23.55 22.10
CA ASN A 2 30.94 24.97 21.75
C ASN A 2 29.60 25.14 21.00
N LYS A 3 29.00 26.33 21.07
CA LYS A 3 27.67 26.60 20.47
C LYS A 3 27.64 26.28 18.98
N ILE A 4 28.75 26.50 18.27
CA ILE A 4 28.91 26.22 16.84
C ILE A 4 28.77 24.72 16.54
N ALA A 5 29.44 23.86 17.30
CA ALA A 5 29.37 22.40 17.15
C ALA A 5 27.96 21.87 17.47
N LEU A 6 27.26 22.46 18.45
CA LEU A 6 25.86 22.14 18.72
C LEU A 6 24.94 22.52 17.55
N TYR A 7 25.13 23.69 16.95
CA TYR A 7 24.35 24.11 15.78
C TYR A 7 24.62 23.24 14.55
N ILE A 8 25.87 22.85 14.31
CA ILE A 8 26.22 21.92 13.23
C ILE A 8 25.56 20.56 13.45
N LEU A 9 25.60 20.02 14.68
CA LEU A 9 24.95 18.75 14.99
C LEU A 9 23.43 18.81 14.79
N ILE A 10 22.77 19.86 15.30
CA ILE A 10 21.33 20.06 15.10
C ILE A 10 21.00 20.19 13.60
N PHE A 11 21.79 20.96 12.84
CA PHE A 11 21.60 21.12 11.40
C PHE A 11 21.75 19.79 10.65
N LEU A 12 22.76 18.99 10.99
CA LEU A 12 22.95 17.65 10.41
C LEU A 12 21.81 16.69 10.79
N ILE A 13 21.31 16.75 12.02
CA ILE A 13 20.13 15.98 12.45
C ILE A 13 18.90 16.44 11.67
N VAL A 14 18.67 17.74 11.50
CA VAL A 14 17.52 18.26 10.75
C VAL A 14 17.63 17.88 9.28
N ILE A 15 18.80 18.01 8.65
CA ILE A 15 19.03 17.54 7.28
C ILE A 15 18.80 16.04 7.17
N TYR A 16 19.32 15.25 8.11
CA TYR A 16 19.10 13.81 8.16
C TYR A 16 17.61 13.49 8.28
N LEU A 17 16.86 14.15 9.18
CA LEU A 17 15.42 13.98 9.33
C LEU A 17 14.63 14.41 8.09
N LEU A 18 15.05 15.48 7.40
CA LEU A 18 14.44 15.92 6.14
C LEU A 18 14.68 14.90 5.02
N ILE A 19 15.90 14.36 4.90
CA ILE A 19 16.25 13.32 3.92
C ILE A 19 15.53 12.00 4.24
N MET A 20 15.38 11.67 5.52
CA MET A 20 14.71 10.47 6.01
C MET A 20 13.18 10.64 6.07
N SER A 21 12.64 11.80 5.73
CA SER A 21 11.19 12.00 5.70
C SER A 21 10.56 11.07 4.66
N GLN A 22 9.65 10.21 5.11
CA GLN A 22 8.97 9.25 4.23
C GLN A 22 8.05 10.01 3.27
N LYS A 23 8.51 10.20 2.03
CA LYS A 23 7.72 10.85 0.97
C LYS A 23 6.82 9.84 0.27
N ILE A 24 5.55 10.17 0.16
CA ILE A 24 4.60 9.44 -0.70
C ILE A 24 4.78 9.93 -2.15
N ILE A 25 5.17 9.04 -3.05
CA ILE A 25 5.36 9.33 -4.47
C ILE A 25 4.03 9.10 -5.21
N ASP A 26 3.42 10.15 -5.73
CA ASP A 26 2.19 10.04 -6.51
C ASP A 26 2.49 9.55 -7.94
N LEU A 27 1.97 8.38 -8.28
CA LEU A 27 2.12 7.76 -9.59
C LEU A 27 0.81 7.66 -10.36
N ARG A 28 -0.31 8.17 -9.82
CA ARG A 28 -1.65 7.98 -10.40
C ARG A 28 -1.76 8.53 -11.84
N ALA A 29 -1.05 9.61 -12.13
CA ALA A 29 -1.08 10.25 -13.44
C ALA A 29 -0.15 9.60 -14.48
N VAL A 30 0.78 8.73 -14.06
CA VAL A 30 1.85 8.21 -14.93
C VAL A 30 1.82 6.69 -15.11
N LEU A 31 1.04 5.98 -14.30
CA LEU A 31 0.87 4.54 -14.43
C LEU A 31 0.01 4.20 -15.64
N PRO A 32 0.33 3.09 -16.34
CA PRO A 32 -0.48 2.66 -17.46
C PRO A 32 -1.86 2.24 -16.97
N VAL A 33 -2.87 2.63 -17.74
CA VAL A 33 -4.28 2.22 -17.58
C VAL A 33 -4.68 1.38 -18.79
N HIS A 34 -5.82 0.69 -18.69
CA HIS A 34 -6.32 -0.12 -19.77
C HIS A 34 -6.55 0.71 -21.06
N ALA A 35 -6.25 0.14 -22.23
CA ALA A 35 -6.37 0.84 -23.51
C ALA A 35 -7.81 1.30 -23.80
N ASN A 36 -8.79 0.43 -23.53
CA ASN A 36 -10.21 0.78 -23.57
C ASN A 36 -10.58 1.71 -22.40
N GLN A 37 -10.72 3.01 -22.68
CA GLN A 37 -11.05 4.06 -21.71
C GLN A 37 -12.45 3.93 -21.08
N LYS A 38 -13.32 3.06 -21.62
CA LYS A 38 -14.62 2.75 -20.99
C LYS A 38 -14.46 1.85 -19.76
N ARG A 39 -13.33 1.14 -19.63
CA ARG A 39 -13.03 0.35 -18.42
C ARG A 39 -12.56 1.31 -17.32
N VAL A 40 -13.48 1.70 -16.45
CA VAL A 40 -13.21 2.57 -15.31
C VAL A 40 -13.57 1.87 -14.00
N PHE A 41 -12.89 2.23 -12.91
CA PHE A 41 -13.26 1.77 -11.59
C PHE A 41 -14.58 2.45 -11.15
N PRO A 42 -15.51 1.72 -10.53
CA PRO A 42 -16.60 2.33 -9.79
C PRO A 42 -16.07 3.28 -8.71
N LYS A 43 -16.89 4.26 -8.34
CA LYS A 43 -16.55 5.25 -7.31
C LYS A 43 -17.27 4.95 -6.00
N ARG A 44 -16.66 5.33 -4.88
CA ARG A 44 -17.23 5.35 -3.54
C ARG A 44 -16.94 6.67 -2.85
N LYS A 45 -17.77 7.05 -1.88
CA LYS A 45 -17.48 8.16 -0.97
C LYS A 45 -16.41 7.75 0.02
N LEU A 46 -15.52 8.66 0.42
CA LEU A 46 -14.51 8.40 1.46
C LEU A 46 -15.13 7.95 2.78
N ALA A 47 -16.32 8.46 3.13
CA ALA A 47 -17.07 8.06 4.32
C ALA A 47 -17.45 6.56 4.36
N GLN A 48 -17.40 5.85 3.23
CA GLN A 48 -17.66 4.39 3.18
C GLN A 48 -16.43 3.56 3.55
N ILE A 49 -15.25 4.17 3.67
CA ILE A 49 -14.01 3.48 3.98
C ILE A 49 -13.87 3.34 5.49
N ASP A 50 -13.60 2.13 5.97
CA ASP A 50 -13.39 1.87 7.41
C ASP A 50 -12.28 0.84 7.67
N THR A 51 -11.64 0.35 6.60
CA THR A 51 -10.67 -0.72 6.70
C THR A 51 -9.48 -0.45 5.78
N ILE A 52 -8.27 -0.62 6.30
CA ILE A 52 -7.04 -0.78 5.54
C ILE A 52 -6.78 -2.28 5.39
N ILE A 53 -6.58 -2.75 4.16
CA ILE A 53 -6.34 -4.16 3.85
C ILE A 53 -4.90 -4.27 3.33
N VAL A 54 -4.06 -4.99 4.06
CA VAL A 54 -2.65 -5.17 3.71
C VAL A 54 -2.49 -6.42 2.84
N HIS A 55 -1.70 -6.28 1.78
CA HIS A 55 -1.40 -7.30 0.79
C HIS A 55 0.11 -7.46 0.61
N HIS A 56 0.49 -8.55 -0.04
CA HIS A 56 1.78 -8.68 -0.72
C HIS A 56 1.59 -8.88 -2.23
N THR A 57 2.66 -8.78 -3.03
CA THR A 57 2.56 -9.11 -4.46
C THR A 57 2.66 -10.62 -4.73
N ALA A 58 3.10 -11.41 -3.76
CA ALA A 58 3.49 -12.82 -3.91
C ALA A 58 4.58 -13.05 -4.98
N GLY A 59 5.24 -11.98 -5.43
CA GLY A 59 6.24 -12.00 -6.49
C GLY A 59 7.64 -11.57 -6.04
N PRO A 60 8.59 -11.46 -6.98
CA PRO A 60 9.95 -11.02 -6.68
C PRO A 60 10.00 -9.63 -6.04
N THR A 61 10.93 -9.43 -5.10
CA THR A 61 11.17 -8.13 -4.45
C THR A 61 11.67 -7.05 -5.43
N THR A 62 12.14 -7.46 -6.62
CA THR A 62 12.61 -6.60 -7.71
C THR A 62 11.50 -6.10 -8.63
N GLN A 63 10.25 -6.55 -8.45
CA GLN A 63 9.13 -6.06 -9.24
C GLN A 63 8.95 -4.54 -9.04
N THR A 64 8.64 -3.85 -10.14
CA THR A 64 8.33 -2.43 -10.13
C THR A 64 6.81 -2.22 -10.10
N VAL A 65 6.39 -1.06 -9.57
CA VAL A 65 4.97 -0.65 -9.61
C VAL A 65 4.43 -0.63 -11.04
N ARG A 66 5.25 -0.19 -12.01
CA ARG A 66 4.86 -0.17 -13.43
C ARG A 66 4.62 -1.57 -14.00
N GLN A 67 5.48 -2.54 -13.68
CA GLN A 67 5.28 -3.94 -14.11
C GLN A 67 3.99 -4.53 -13.52
N ILE A 68 3.69 -4.22 -12.25
CA ILE A 68 2.46 -4.68 -11.59
C ILE A 68 1.22 -4.01 -12.22
N ALA A 69 1.30 -2.71 -12.57
CA ALA A 69 0.24 -2.04 -13.31
C ALA A 69 0.03 -2.66 -14.69
N GLN A 70 1.10 -2.93 -15.45
CA GLN A 70 1.05 -3.59 -16.76
C GLN A 70 0.39 -4.98 -16.68
N TYR A 71 0.74 -5.76 -15.66
CA TYR A 71 0.12 -7.06 -15.42
C TYR A 71 -1.40 -6.93 -15.20
N HIS A 72 -1.84 -6.01 -14.33
CA HIS A 72 -3.27 -5.85 -14.03
C HIS A 72 -4.11 -5.42 -15.23
N ILE A 73 -3.58 -4.55 -16.10
CA ILE A 73 -4.30 -4.09 -17.31
C ILE A 73 -4.18 -5.07 -18.49
N GLY A 74 -3.27 -6.05 -18.40
CA GLY A 74 -3.04 -7.03 -19.45
C GLY A 74 -4.08 -8.14 -19.45
N SER A 75 -4.18 -8.84 -20.59
CA SER A 75 -5.08 -10.00 -20.76
C SER A 75 -4.74 -11.18 -19.86
N SER A 76 -3.52 -11.25 -19.34
CA SER A 76 -3.05 -12.27 -18.38
C SER A 76 -3.40 -11.97 -16.92
N SER A 77 -4.09 -10.86 -16.65
CA SER A 77 -4.60 -10.54 -15.31
C SER A 77 -5.53 -11.64 -14.82
N HIS A 78 -5.23 -12.20 -13.65
CA HIS A 78 -6.09 -13.23 -13.04
C HIS A 78 -7.36 -12.66 -12.39
N VAL A 79 -7.48 -11.33 -12.29
CA VAL A 79 -8.61 -10.66 -11.61
C VAL A 79 -9.68 -10.23 -12.59
N CYS A 80 -9.29 -9.69 -13.75
CA CYS A 80 -10.24 -9.20 -14.76
C CYS A 80 -9.96 -9.86 -16.11
N GLN A 81 -10.94 -10.59 -16.63
CA GLN A 81 -10.84 -11.14 -17.98
C GLN A 81 -10.61 -10.02 -19.00
N GLY A 82 -9.52 -10.14 -19.76
CA GLY A 82 -9.10 -9.16 -20.74
C GLY A 82 -8.53 -7.86 -20.16
N GLY A 83 -8.18 -7.82 -18.87
CA GLY A 83 -7.51 -6.68 -18.23
C GLY A 83 -8.41 -5.79 -17.36
N CYS A 84 -7.85 -5.31 -16.26
CA CYS A 84 -8.52 -4.40 -15.33
C CYS A 84 -8.36 -2.93 -15.77
N PRO A 85 -9.21 -2.00 -15.30
CA PRO A 85 -9.08 -0.56 -15.60
C PRO A 85 -7.68 0.02 -15.32
N GLY A 86 -7.00 -0.46 -14.28
CA GLY A 86 -5.69 0.01 -13.84
C GLY A 86 -5.13 -0.88 -12.74
N ILE A 87 -4.13 -0.38 -12.01
CA ILE A 87 -3.54 -1.07 -10.87
C ILE A 87 -4.56 -1.25 -9.72
N LEU A 88 -4.57 -2.43 -9.11
CA LEU A 88 -5.63 -2.84 -8.19
C LEU A 88 -5.40 -2.49 -6.71
N TYR A 89 -4.40 -1.70 -6.38
CA TYR A 89 -4.15 -1.24 -5.01
C TYR A 89 -4.26 0.28 -4.93
N HIS A 90 -4.39 0.84 -3.73
CA HIS A 90 -4.36 2.29 -3.54
C HIS A 90 -2.94 2.78 -3.30
N TYR A 91 -2.21 2.03 -2.46
CA TYR A 91 -0.80 2.28 -2.17
C TYR A 91 0.04 1.04 -2.41
N MET A 92 1.32 1.26 -2.73
CA MET A 92 2.33 0.22 -2.78
C MET A 92 3.58 0.61 -2.02
N ILE A 93 4.27 -0.38 -1.46
CA ILE A 93 5.54 -0.20 -0.75
C ILE A 93 6.58 -1.14 -1.36
N ASN A 94 7.65 -0.61 -1.93
CA ASN A 94 8.70 -1.45 -2.51
C ASN A 94 9.66 -2.00 -1.43
N ARG A 95 10.61 -2.85 -1.83
CA ARG A 95 11.60 -3.45 -0.92
C ARG A 95 12.49 -2.44 -0.19
N ALA A 96 12.66 -1.24 -0.76
CA ALA A 96 13.44 -0.15 -0.16
C ALA A 96 12.61 0.75 0.78
N GLY A 97 11.35 0.40 1.06
CA GLY A 97 10.46 1.20 1.91
C GLY A 97 9.86 2.43 1.23
N LYS A 98 10.03 2.62 -0.08
CA LYS A 98 9.40 3.75 -0.80
C LYS A 98 7.90 3.51 -0.92
N ILE A 99 7.12 4.52 -0.56
CA ILE A 99 5.67 4.50 -0.64
C ILE A 99 5.20 5.16 -1.95
N TYR A 100 4.31 4.48 -2.66
CA TYR A 100 3.71 4.97 -3.90
C TYR A 100 2.20 5.09 -3.74
N TRP A 101 1.65 6.26 -4.08
CA TRP A 101 0.20 6.43 -4.25
C TRP A 101 -0.14 6.12 -5.69
N VAL A 102 -0.86 5.01 -5.90
CA VAL A 102 -1.01 4.41 -7.23
C VAL A 102 -2.45 4.44 -7.73
N ASN A 103 -3.44 4.65 -6.85
CA ASN A 103 -4.84 4.78 -7.24
C ASN A 103 -5.62 5.70 -6.28
N SER A 104 -6.66 6.38 -6.77
CA SER A 104 -7.50 7.26 -5.93
C SER A 104 -8.21 6.46 -4.84
N LEU A 105 -8.29 7.01 -3.62
CA LEU A 105 -9.02 6.39 -2.51
C LEU A 105 -10.53 6.26 -2.77
N GLU A 106 -11.08 7.03 -3.72
CA GLU A 106 -12.47 6.92 -4.14
C GLU A 106 -12.71 5.81 -5.17
N ASN A 107 -11.66 5.23 -5.77
CA ASN A 107 -11.83 4.13 -6.70
C ASN A 107 -12.07 2.82 -5.95
N VAL A 108 -13.14 2.11 -6.31
CA VAL A 108 -13.40 0.74 -5.87
C VAL A 108 -12.56 -0.19 -6.73
N VAL A 109 -11.33 -0.43 -6.31
CA VAL A 109 -10.41 -1.36 -6.98
C VAL A 109 -10.63 -2.80 -6.49
N TYR A 110 -10.28 -3.77 -7.32
CA TYR A 110 -10.65 -5.18 -7.13
C TYR A 110 -9.59 -5.99 -6.37
N HIS A 111 -9.13 -5.53 -5.19
CA HIS A 111 -8.06 -6.23 -4.45
C HIS A 111 -8.53 -7.27 -3.43
N ALA A 112 -9.72 -7.13 -2.84
CA ALA A 112 -10.19 -7.97 -1.74
C ALA A 112 -11.72 -8.03 -1.69
N THR A 113 -12.32 -8.97 -2.42
CA THR A 113 -13.75 -9.25 -2.34
C THR A 113 -14.08 -9.98 -1.04
N PRO A 114 -15.15 -9.61 -0.31
CA PRO A 114 -16.20 -8.63 -0.63
C PRO A 114 -15.93 -7.19 -0.16
N MET A 115 -14.77 -6.91 0.42
CA MET A 115 -14.46 -5.62 1.07
C MET A 115 -14.00 -4.49 0.14
N ASN A 116 -14.00 -4.68 -1.18
CA ASN A 116 -13.54 -3.67 -2.15
C ASN A 116 -14.18 -2.28 -1.96
N THR A 117 -15.45 -2.21 -1.55
CA THR A 117 -16.17 -0.94 -1.37
C THR A 117 -15.81 -0.21 -0.08
N ARG A 118 -15.20 -0.87 0.90
CA ARG A 118 -14.87 -0.31 2.23
C ARG A 118 -13.37 -0.30 2.52
N GLY A 119 -12.58 -0.95 1.68
CA GLY A 119 -11.15 -1.21 1.89
C GLY A 119 -10.21 -0.29 1.13
N ILE A 120 -9.17 0.21 1.81
CA ILE A 120 -7.95 0.74 1.21
C ILE A 120 -6.91 -0.39 1.14
N GLY A 121 -6.65 -0.91 -0.06
CA GLY A 121 -5.53 -1.82 -0.32
C GLY A 121 -4.16 -1.16 -0.27
N ILE A 122 -3.30 -1.62 0.65
CA ILE A 122 -1.86 -1.32 0.69
C ILE A 122 -1.11 -2.61 0.33
N CYS A 123 -0.30 -2.61 -0.73
CA CYS A 123 0.44 -3.80 -1.18
C CYS A 123 1.95 -3.64 -1.00
N LEU A 124 2.58 -4.53 -0.23
CA LEU A 124 4.03 -4.60 -0.10
C LEU A 124 4.60 -5.51 -1.20
N ILE A 125 5.61 -5.03 -1.92
CA ILE A 125 6.26 -5.80 -2.99
C ILE A 125 7.16 -6.87 -2.36
N GLY A 126 6.87 -8.13 -2.69
CA GLY A 126 7.54 -9.31 -2.18
C GLY A 126 6.59 -10.50 -1.98
N ASN A 127 7.18 -11.65 -1.67
CA ASN A 127 6.46 -12.86 -1.32
C ASN A 127 6.72 -13.22 0.15
N PHE A 128 5.86 -12.74 1.05
CA PHE A 128 6.02 -12.97 2.49
C PHE A 128 5.47 -14.31 3.00
N ASP A 129 5.09 -15.22 2.10
CA ASP A 129 5.03 -16.65 2.45
C ASP A 129 6.44 -17.27 2.46
N LYS A 130 7.40 -16.64 1.78
CA LYS A 130 8.76 -17.18 1.59
C LYS A 130 9.85 -16.39 2.30
N ILE A 131 9.65 -15.10 2.48
CA ILE A 131 10.66 -14.20 3.08
C ILE A 131 10.02 -13.30 4.15
N GLU A 132 10.87 -12.72 4.99
CA GLU A 132 10.45 -11.69 5.95
C GLU A 132 10.31 -10.31 5.28
N PRO A 133 9.28 -9.52 5.63
CA PRO A 133 9.30 -8.08 5.36
C PRO A 133 10.49 -7.45 6.10
N ASN A 134 11.27 -6.60 5.43
CA ASN A 134 12.39 -5.95 6.08
C ASN A 134 11.91 -4.74 6.90
N GLN A 135 12.77 -4.26 7.81
CA GLN A 135 12.40 -3.19 8.73
C GLN A 135 11.95 -1.92 8.00
N VAL A 136 12.63 -1.52 6.93
CA VAL A 136 12.26 -0.32 6.17
C VAL A 136 10.88 -0.43 5.49
N GLN A 137 10.45 -1.63 5.10
CA GLN A 137 9.07 -1.85 4.62
C GLN A 137 8.05 -1.76 5.76
N LEU A 138 8.38 -2.30 6.94
CA LEU A 138 7.50 -2.24 8.12
C LEU A 138 7.36 -0.80 8.65
N ASP A 139 8.44 -0.03 8.66
CA ASP A 139 8.43 1.38 9.06
C ASP A 139 7.61 2.23 8.08
N ALA A 140 7.75 1.97 6.78
CA ALA A 140 6.95 2.62 5.75
C ALA A 140 5.45 2.26 5.87
N LEU A 141 5.14 1.00 6.18
CA LEU A 141 3.76 0.56 6.43
C LEU A 141 3.17 1.23 7.67
N ASP A 142 3.91 1.28 8.77
CA ASP A 142 3.49 1.96 10.00
C ASP A 142 3.24 3.46 9.77
N TYR A 143 4.17 4.14 9.11
CA TYR A 143 4.02 5.54 8.72
C TYR A 143 2.76 5.75 7.88
N LEU A 144 2.56 4.92 6.84
CA LEU A 144 1.43 5.06 5.93
C LEU A 144 0.09 4.80 6.61
N ILE A 145 0.00 3.78 7.48
CA ILE A 145 -1.23 3.50 8.25
C ILE A 145 -1.55 4.68 9.17
N LYS A 146 -0.57 5.20 9.91
CA LYS A 146 -0.75 6.35 10.80
C LYS A 146 -1.16 7.60 10.02
N LYS A 147 -0.53 7.87 8.88
CA LYS A 147 -0.88 9.01 8.02
C LYS A 147 -2.31 8.86 7.48
N THR A 148 -2.65 7.67 6.98
CA THR A 148 -4.00 7.39 6.43
C THR A 148 -5.05 7.55 7.51
N ARG A 149 -4.86 7.00 8.72
CA ARG A 149 -5.80 7.18 9.83
C ARG A 149 -6.04 8.65 10.19
N LYS A 150 -5.02 9.50 10.10
CA LYS A 150 -5.16 10.95 10.34
C LYS A 150 -5.99 11.67 9.27
N ASP A 151 -6.06 11.11 8.07
CA ASP A 151 -6.79 11.70 6.94
C ASP A 151 -8.28 11.33 6.95
N PHE A 152 -8.71 10.47 7.88
CA PHE A 152 -10.11 10.01 8.03
C PHE A 152 -10.65 10.36 9.41
N SER A 153 -11.90 10.80 9.47
CA SER A 153 -12.59 11.09 10.73
C SER A 153 -13.02 9.83 11.49
N GLN A 154 -13.31 8.75 10.77
CA GLN A 154 -13.64 7.46 11.36
C GLN A 154 -12.39 6.62 11.66
N PRO A 155 -12.46 5.71 12.66
CA PRO A 155 -11.41 4.73 12.87
C PRO A 155 -11.27 3.79 11.67
N LEU A 156 -10.03 3.47 11.29
CA LEU A 156 -9.71 2.50 10.25
C LEU A 156 -9.09 1.25 10.88
N ARG A 157 -9.79 0.12 10.77
CA ARG A 157 -9.25 -1.20 11.15
C ARG A 157 -8.14 -1.60 10.18
N VAL A 158 -7.19 -2.42 10.62
CA VAL A 158 -6.12 -2.94 9.76
C VAL A 158 -6.18 -4.45 9.75
N ILE A 159 -6.37 -5.03 8.58
CA ILE A 159 -6.48 -6.49 8.41
C ILE A 159 -5.63 -6.98 7.25
N GLY A 160 -5.35 -8.27 7.22
CA GLY A 160 -4.78 -8.93 6.04
C GLY A 160 -5.85 -9.21 4.97
N HIS A 161 -5.43 -9.43 3.73
CA HIS A 161 -6.34 -9.98 2.71
C HIS A 161 -6.95 -11.33 3.13
N HIS A 162 -6.21 -12.15 3.87
CA HIS A 162 -6.67 -13.39 4.49
C HIS A 162 -8.00 -13.16 5.23
N ASP A 163 -8.03 -12.21 6.16
CA ASP A 163 -9.23 -11.88 6.95
C ASP A 163 -10.34 -11.28 6.09
N ALA A 164 -9.95 -10.46 5.10
CA ALA A 164 -10.90 -9.73 4.26
C ALA A 164 -11.84 -10.64 3.45
N CYS A 165 -11.43 -11.89 3.21
CA CYS A 165 -12.26 -12.89 2.53
C CYS A 165 -12.61 -14.10 3.42
N GLY A 166 -12.50 -13.98 4.74
CA GLY A 166 -12.85 -15.06 5.67
C GLY A 166 -11.87 -16.24 5.66
N GLY A 167 -10.58 -15.97 5.47
CA GLY A 167 -9.49 -16.95 5.54
C GLY A 167 -9.12 -17.61 4.21
N CYS A 168 -9.65 -17.12 3.09
CA CYS A 168 -9.58 -17.81 1.80
C CYS A 168 -8.24 -17.64 1.03
N LYS A 169 -7.29 -16.82 1.52
CA LYS A 169 -6.01 -16.51 0.85
C LYS A 169 -4.85 -16.55 1.84
N THR A 170 -3.64 -16.91 1.38
CA THR A 170 -2.41 -16.79 2.20
C THR A 170 -1.94 -15.34 2.36
N CYS A 171 -2.27 -14.48 1.40
CA CYS A 171 -1.95 -13.04 1.42
C CYS A 171 -2.45 -12.37 2.72
N PRO A 172 -1.65 -11.56 3.43
CA PRO A 172 -0.39 -10.92 3.01
C PRO A 172 0.88 -11.78 3.22
N GLY A 173 0.71 -13.05 3.53
CA GLY A 173 1.77 -14.04 3.68
C GLY A 173 2.06 -14.39 5.13
N ALA A 174 2.53 -15.61 5.37
CA ALA A 174 2.77 -16.17 6.70
C ALA A 174 3.66 -15.29 7.62
N ASN A 175 4.60 -14.54 7.06
CA ASN A 175 5.54 -13.72 7.83
C ASN A 175 5.05 -12.29 8.08
N LEU A 176 4.26 -11.72 7.15
CA LEU A 176 3.73 -10.36 7.30
C LEU A 176 2.41 -10.33 8.10
N TYR A 177 1.58 -11.37 7.95
CA TYR A 177 0.26 -11.43 8.57
C TYR A 177 0.28 -11.31 10.11
N PRO A 178 1.13 -12.04 10.87
CA PRO A 178 1.15 -11.96 12.33
C PRO A 178 1.47 -10.56 12.87
N ILE A 179 2.27 -9.80 12.13
CA ILE A 179 2.71 -8.43 12.49
C ILE A 179 1.52 -7.45 12.51
N LEU A 180 0.47 -7.70 11.71
CA LEU A 180 -0.66 -6.77 11.58
C LEU A 180 -1.48 -6.61 12.87
N SER A 181 -1.44 -7.61 13.75
CA SER A 181 -2.14 -7.60 15.04
C SER A 181 -1.82 -6.35 15.88
N LYS A 182 -0.60 -5.82 15.78
CA LYS A 182 -0.17 -4.61 16.51
C LYS A 182 -1.00 -3.35 16.19
N TYR A 183 -1.64 -3.31 15.02
CA TYR A 183 -2.43 -2.16 14.58
C TYR A 183 -3.89 -2.19 15.08
N ASN A 184 -4.36 -3.35 15.55
CA ASN A 184 -5.73 -3.55 16.01
C ASN A 184 -5.94 -3.07 17.45
N ALA A 185 -4.87 -2.93 18.25
CA ALA A 185 -4.91 -2.27 19.55
C ALA A 185 -4.98 -0.73 19.46
N GLN A 186 -4.90 -0.17 18.25
CA GLN A 186 -4.80 1.28 17.98
C GLN A 186 -5.92 1.77 17.04
N ALA A 187 -6.94 0.92 16.81
CA ALA A 187 -8.07 1.21 15.93
C ALA A 187 -9.19 1.90 16.71
#